data_AF-A0A2E7U3U6-F1
#
_entry.id   AF-A0A2E7U3U6-F1
#
_cell.length_a   1.000
_cell.length_b   1.000
_cell.length_c   1.000
_cell.angle_alpha   90.00
_cell.angle_beta   90.00
_cell.angle_gamma   90.00
#
_symmetry.space_group_name_H-M   'P 1'
#
loop_
_entity.id
_entity.type
_entity.pdbx_description
1 polymer ?
#
loop_
_entity_poly.entity_id
_entity_poly.type
_entity_poly.pdbx_seq_one_letter_code
_entity_poly.pdbx_strand_id
1 'polypeptide(L)'
;MGKVVNLYKEPYDVYIGRPGKGQTGYFGNPITVGKPCPLCNQTHNLSDTLICYERYLRNRIETDERFRLAVKSLQDKTLGCFCKPKPCHGDVLLTVAGELNDHS
;
A
#
# COMPACT_ATOMS: atom_id res chain seq x y z
N MET A 1 -13.97 -9.29 -2.95
CA MET A 1 -12.94 -9.10 -1.90
C MET A 1 -11.58 -9.34 -2.50
N GLY A 2 -10.79 -8.29 -2.66
CA GLY A 2 -9.42 -8.35 -3.16
C GLY A 2 -8.50 -9.14 -2.25
N LYS A 3 -7.33 -9.52 -2.79
CA LYS A 3 -6.28 -10.22 -2.04
C LYS A 3 -4.91 -9.69 -2.41
N VAL A 4 -3.94 -9.85 -1.52
CA VAL A 4 -2.53 -9.54 -1.80
C VAL A 4 -1.76 -10.84 -1.95
N VAL A 5 -1.00 -10.96 -3.03
CA VAL A 5 -0.22 -12.16 -3.35
C VAL A 5 1.27 -11.83 -3.49
N ASN A 6 2.11 -12.87 -3.37
CA ASN A 6 3.52 -12.70 -3.72
C ASN A 6 3.64 -12.60 -5.24
N LEU A 7 4.15 -11.47 -5.73
CA LEU A 7 4.24 -11.17 -7.16
C LEU A 7 5.10 -12.14 -7.97
N TYR A 8 5.98 -12.92 -7.32
CA TYR A 8 6.82 -13.93 -7.96
C TYR A 8 6.19 -15.33 -7.93
N LYS A 9 5.06 -15.51 -7.25
CA LYS A 9 4.44 -16.83 -7.02
C LYS A 9 3.05 -16.96 -7.63
N GLU A 10 2.30 -15.88 -7.71
CA GLU A 10 0.93 -15.86 -8.20
C GLU A 10 0.70 -14.70 -9.19
N PRO A 11 -0.23 -14.85 -10.14
CA PRO A 11 -0.67 -13.75 -10.98
C PRO A 11 -1.37 -12.66 -10.16
N TYR A 12 -1.30 -11.42 -10.65
CA TYR A 12 -1.89 -10.24 -10.01
C TYR A 12 -2.40 -9.24 -11.04
N ASP A 13 -3.33 -8.39 -10.63
CA ASP A 13 -3.92 -7.34 -11.47
C ASP A 13 -3.13 -6.02 -11.37
N VAL A 14 -2.69 -5.67 -10.15
CA VAL A 14 -2.07 -4.37 -9.86
C VAL A 14 -0.77 -4.56 -9.09
N TYR A 15 0.32 -4.01 -9.62
CA TYR A 15 1.59 -3.91 -8.89
C TYR A 15 1.52 -2.81 -7.83
N ILE A 16 1.84 -3.14 -6.57
CA ILE A 16 1.82 -2.19 -5.46
C ILE A 16 3.18 -2.03 -4.76
N GLY A 17 4.25 -2.58 -5.35
CA GLY A 17 5.59 -2.44 -4.79
C GLY A 17 6.16 -1.03 -4.96
N ARG A 18 7.43 -0.86 -4.60
CA ARG A 18 8.16 0.42 -4.68
C ARG A 18 8.63 0.74 -6.10
N PRO A 19 8.98 2.01 -6.40
CA PRO A 19 9.52 2.37 -7.70
C PRO A 19 10.78 1.58 -8.04
N GLY A 20 10.95 1.27 -9.33
CA GLY A 20 12.09 0.55 -9.87
C GLY A 20 11.68 -0.46 -10.95
N LYS A 21 12.64 -0.87 -11.80
CA LYS A 21 12.42 -1.84 -12.89
C LYS A 21 11.21 -1.49 -13.79
N GLY A 22 11.05 -0.20 -14.12
CA GLY A 22 9.94 0.30 -14.93
C GLY A 22 8.61 0.50 -14.18
N GLN A 23 8.54 0.20 -12.89
CA GLN A 23 7.38 0.48 -12.05
C GLN A 23 7.50 1.85 -11.39
N THR A 24 6.41 2.62 -11.37
CA THR A 24 6.34 3.93 -10.72
C THR A 24 6.24 3.84 -9.20
N GLY A 25 5.79 2.70 -8.69
CA GLY A 25 5.52 2.50 -7.28
C GLY A 25 4.40 3.38 -6.75
N TYR A 26 3.39 3.67 -7.57
CA TYR A 26 2.29 4.58 -7.27
C TYR A 26 1.56 4.26 -5.95
N PHE A 27 1.43 2.97 -5.62
CA PHE A 27 0.86 2.43 -4.37
C PHE A 27 1.92 1.90 -3.40
N GLY A 28 3.20 2.18 -3.64
CA GLY A 28 4.29 1.70 -2.83
C GLY A 28 4.35 2.38 -1.46
N ASN A 29 4.77 1.64 -0.44
CA ASN A 29 5.03 2.21 0.88
C ASN A 29 6.34 3.03 0.88
N PRO A 30 6.31 4.36 1.08
CA PRO A 30 7.51 5.20 1.11
C PRO A 30 8.34 4.99 2.39
N ILE A 31 7.74 4.48 3.46
CA ILE A 31 8.39 4.28 4.75
C ILE A 31 9.21 3.00 4.70
N THR A 32 10.52 3.11 4.92
CA THR A 32 11.48 2.00 4.77
C THR A 32 12.05 1.59 6.10
N VAL A 33 11.99 0.28 6.41
CA VAL A 33 12.65 -0.31 7.58
C VAL A 33 14.13 0.04 7.56
N GLY A 34 14.66 0.46 8.71
CA GLY A 34 16.08 0.81 8.85
C GLY A 34 16.48 2.14 8.19
N LYS A 35 15.53 2.94 7.70
CA LYS A 35 15.77 4.31 7.19
C LYS A 35 14.91 5.32 7.95
N PRO A 36 15.32 6.60 7.97
CA PRO A 36 14.49 7.67 8.51
C PRO A 36 13.14 7.71 7.80
N CYS A 37 12.07 7.71 8.59
CA CYS A 37 10.70 7.80 8.13
C CYS A 37 10.45 9.19 7.52
N PRO A 38 9.90 9.29 6.31
CA PRO A 38 9.62 10.58 5.71
C PRO A 38 8.55 11.39 6.46
N LEU A 39 7.76 10.75 7.34
CA LEU A 39 6.72 11.44 8.13
C LEU A 39 7.21 12.01 9.45
N CYS A 40 8.09 11.29 10.17
CA CYS A 40 8.48 11.65 11.53
C CYS A 40 9.99 11.65 11.78
N ASN A 41 10.80 11.37 10.74
CA ASN A 41 12.26 11.32 10.77
C ASN A 41 12.86 10.27 11.73
N GLN A 42 12.07 9.30 12.19
CA GLN A 42 12.52 8.19 13.05
C GLN A 42 12.78 6.92 12.24
N THR A 43 13.62 6.02 12.74
CA THR A 43 13.84 4.70 12.15
C THR A 43 12.86 3.70 12.73
N HIS A 44 12.21 2.93 11.86
CA HIS A 44 11.15 1.98 12.23
C HIS A 44 11.53 0.53 11.95
N ASN A 45 10.97 -0.38 12.76
CA ASN A 45 10.93 -1.82 12.45
C ASN A 45 9.75 -2.13 11.50
N LEU A 46 9.63 -3.39 11.06
CA LEU A 46 8.60 -3.78 10.08
C LEU A 46 7.17 -3.41 10.52
N SER A 47 6.80 -3.71 11.76
CA SER A 47 5.45 -3.43 12.29
C SER A 47 5.17 -1.92 12.33
N ASP A 48 6.13 -1.14 12.83
CA ASP A 48 6.00 0.31 12.93
C ASP A 48 5.89 0.98 11.56
N THR A 49 6.53 0.41 10.52
CA THR A 49 6.38 0.94 9.15
C THR A 49 4.97 0.79 8.59
N LEU A 50 4.20 -0.22 9.00
CA LEU A 50 2.82 -0.41 8.55
C LEU A 50 1.88 0.60 9.22
N ILE A 51 2.08 0.86 10.51
CA ILE A 51 1.32 1.89 11.26
C ILE A 51 1.58 3.28 10.64
N CYS A 52 2.84 3.61 10.39
CA CYS A 52 3.18 4.87 9.74
C CYS A 52 2.63 4.92 8.30
N TYR A 53 2.60 3.79 7.60
CA TYR A 53 2.07 3.71 6.25
C TYR A 53 0.57 3.95 6.21
N GLU A 54 -0.19 3.38 7.15
CA GLU A 54 -1.62 3.65 7.23
C GLU A 54 -1.90 5.13 7.43
N ARG A 55 -1.15 5.79 8.33
CA ARG A 55 -1.23 7.25 8.52
C ARG A 55 -0.91 8.04 7.25
N TYR A 56 0.17 7.66 6.55
CA TYR A 56 0.52 8.25 5.25
C TYR A 56 -0.62 8.07 4.23
N LEU A 57 -1.15 6.85 4.12
CA LEU A 57 -2.20 6.50 3.18
C LEU A 57 -3.47 7.32 3.44
N ARG A 58 -3.94 7.36 4.68
CA ARG A 58 -5.13 8.11 5.09
C ARG A 58 -4.98 9.61 4.81
N ASN A 59 -3.83 10.20 5.13
CA ASN A 59 -3.58 11.61 4.81
C ASN A 59 -3.52 11.87 3.29
N ARG A 60 -2.92 10.97 2.51
CA ARG A 60 -2.82 11.13 1.06
C ARG A 60 -4.20 11.03 0.39
N ILE A 61 -5.06 10.10 0.78
CA ILE A 61 -6.42 10.00 0.20
C ILE A 61 -7.32 11.18 0.60
N GLU A 62 -7.03 11.88 1.70
CA GLU A 62 -7.74 13.11 2.07
C GLU A 62 -7.32 14.32 1.22
N THR A 63 -6.06 14.34 0.75
CA THR A 63 -5.45 15.51 0.10
C THR A 63 -5.25 15.34 -1.41
N ASP A 64 -5.32 14.11 -1.93
CA ASP A 64 -5.14 13.75 -3.34
C ASP A 64 -6.34 12.92 -3.81
N GLU A 65 -7.34 13.61 -4.39
CA GLU A 65 -8.57 12.98 -4.89
C GLU A 65 -8.30 11.93 -5.97
N ARG A 66 -7.28 12.16 -6.83
CA ARG A 66 -6.92 11.19 -7.88
C ARG A 66 -6.38 9.92 -7.26
N PHE A 67 -5.54 10.05 -6.23
CA PHE A 67 -5.06 8.90 -5.49
C PHE A 67 -6.16 8.20 -4.70
N ARG A 68 -7.09 8.95 -4.08
CA ARG A 68 -8.28 8.40 -3.41
C ARG A 68 -9.10 7.51 -4.34
N LEU A 69 -9.45 8.01 -5.54
CA LEU A 69 -10.17 7.23 -6.54
C LEU A 69 -9.39 6.00 -7.00
N ALA A 70 -8.07 6.14 -7.15
CA ALA A 70 -7.20 5.02 -7.51
C ALA A 70 -7.18 3.94 -6.41
N VAL A 71 -7.12 4.30 -5.12
CA VAL A 71 -7.19 3.37 -3.99
C VAL A 71 -8.57 2.71 -3.94
N LYS A 72 -9.66 3.47 -4.12
CA LYS A 72 -11.03 2.94 -4.17
C LYS A 72 -11.18 1.85 -5.24
N SER A 73 -10.51 2.00 -6.39
CA SER A 73 -10.53 1.00 -7.48
C SER A 73 -9.85 -0.35 -7.16
N LEU A 74 -9.13 -0.46 -6.02
CA LEU A 74 -8.40 -1.66 -5.63
C LEU A 74 -9.25 -2.73 -4.92
N GLN A 75 -10.46 -2.41 -4.44
CA GLN A 75 -11.24 -3.26 -3.51
C GLN A 75 -11.41 -4.73 -3.96
N ASP A 76 -11.51 -4.97 -5.27
CA ASP A 76 -11.69 -6.30 -5.86
C ASP A 76 -10.51 -6.75 -6.73
N LYS A 77 -9.35 -6.12 -6.59
CA LYS A 77 -8.13 -6.46 -7.34
C LYS A 77 -7.23 -7.40 -6.56
N THR A 78 -6.51 -8.24 -7.31
CA THR A 78 -5.36 -8.98 -6.79
C THR A 78 -4.13 -8.09 -6.83
N LEU A 79 -3.59 -7.73 -5.66
CA LEU A 79 -2.44 -6.84 -5.53
C LEU A 79 -1.14 -7.65 -5.46
N GLY A 80 -0.19 -7.33 -6.32
CA GLY A 80 1.14 -7.95 -6.37
C GLY A 80 2.14 -7.21 -5.49
N CYS A 81 2.65 -7.88 -4.44
CA CYS A 81 3.74 -7.36 -3.61
C CYS A 81 4.74 -8.46 -3.25
N PHE A 82 6.04 -8.14 -3.17
CA PHE A 82 7.07 -9.12 -2.81
C PHE A 82 7.06 -9.48 -1.31
N CYS A 83 6.39 -8.69 -0.46
CA CYS A 83 6.38 -8.88 1.00
C CYS A 83 5.64 -10.15 1.44
N LYS A 84 4.57 -10.55 0.73
CA LYS A 84 3.81 -11.75 1.10
C LYS A 84 4.70 -12.99 1.09
N PRO A 85 4.55 -13.92 2.06
CA PRO A 85 3.44 -14.05 3.02
C PRO A 85 3.59 -13.23 4.31
N LYS A 86 4.66 -12.42 4.47
CA LYS A 86 4.81 -11.56 5.65
C LYS A 86 3.77 -10.41 5.62
N PRO A 87 3.53 -9.72 6.75
CA PRO A 87 2.69 -8.53 6.79
C PRO A 87 3.03 -7.56 5.66
N CYS A 88 2.01 -7.06 4.96
CA CYS A 88 2.18 -6.29 3.74
C CYS A 88 1.35 -5.01 3.77
N HIS A 89 1.90 -3.92 3.22
CA HIS A 89 1.18 -2.66 3.09
C HIS A 89 -0.03 -2.76 2.14
N GLY A 90 -0.04 -3.76 1.26
CA GLY A 90 -1.18 -4.10 0.41
C GLY A 90 -2.42 -4.50 1.21
N ASP A 91 -2.25 -5.09 2.39
CA ASP A 91 -3.38 -5.46 3.24
C ASP A 91 -4.10 -4.18 3.73
N VAL A 92 -3.31 -3.18 4.15
CA VAL A 92 -3.81 -1.84 4.53
C VAL A 92 -4.50 -1.15 3.36
N LEU A 93 -3.96 -1.24 2.15
CA LEU A 93 -4.59 -0.68 0.94
C LEU A 93 -5.99 -1.27 0.69
N LEU A 94 -6.15 -2.59 0.82
CA LEU A 94 -7.44 -3.25 0.61
C LEU A 94 -8.45 -2.90 1.71
N THR A 95 -8.01 -2.81 2.97
CA THR A 95 -8.87 -2.35 4.07
C THR A 95 -9.41 -0.95 3.79
N VAL A 96 -8.55 0.00 3.48
CA VAL A 96 -8.95 1.39 3.18
C VAL A 96 -9.78 1.46 1.90
N ALA A 97 -9.48 0.66 0.88
CA ALA A 97 -10.30 0.59 -0.33
C ALA A 97 -11.72 0.11 -0.04
N GLY A 98 -11.89 -0.88 0.86
CA GLY A 98 -13.20 -1.33 1.33
C GLY A 98 -13.98 -0.22 2.03
N GLU A 99 -13.35 0.41 3.04
CA GLU A 99 -13.94 1.56 3.77
C GLU A 99 -14.41 2.68 2.83
N LEU A 100 -13.61 3.02 1.81
CA LEU A 100 -13.96 4.06 0.84
C LEU A 100 -15.17 3.71 -0.03
N ASN A 101 -15.45 2.43 -0.26
CA ASN A 101 -16.58 1.97 -1.07
C ASN A 101 -17.86 1.75 -0.25
N ASP A 102 -17.74 1.35 1.02
CA ASP A 102 -18.90 1.14 1.90
C ASP A 102 -19.60 2.45 2.30
N HIS A 103 -18.92 3.59 2.17
CA HIS A 103 -19.43 4.93 2.45
C HIS A 103 -19.73 5.76 1.18
N SER A 104 -19.94 5.10 0.04
CA SER A 104 -20.18 5.73 -1.26
C SER A 104 -21.62 5.70 -1.73
#